data_AF-A0A6I4IC67-F1
#
_entry.id   AF-A0A6I4IC67-F1
#
_cell.length_a   1.000
_cell.length_b   1.000
_cell.length_c   1.000
_cell.angle_alpha   90.00
_cell.angle_beta   90.00
_cell.angle_gamma   90.00
#
_symmetry.space_group_name_H-M   'P 1'
#
loop_
_entity.id
_entity.type
_entity.pdbx_description
1 polymer ?
#
loop_
_entity_poly.entity_id
_entity_poly.type
_entity_poly.pdbx_seq_one_letter_code
_entity_poly.pdbx_strand_id
1 'polypeptide(L)'
;MHIKLYHSLISLAILTTIGGCKSYDVTSRYTSRYITSNTGKLAVVTPEAYELGLSILALTEFAGRDTSLINSNTDYYREFKAYFDKYKSHKAVVQLNAGLTSAKMVEQFRNGLFAFKLIDGRFALNENYRIDNSKIQFKRYAILFEDFYRDSNFEGFYSAHQSTYGQIRQKTEGLVSFDNLKSTLNKDANSFHIVVSPLMKGFAGTMDIKGMNFNECVVFPYLTSSSLVYKQAK
;
A
#
# COMPACT_ATOMS: atom_id res chain seq x y z
N MET A 1 61.63 -31.30 -25.84
CA MET A 1 60.20 -31.68 -25.96
C MET A 1 59.62 -31.76 -24.55
N HIS A 2 58.50 -31.08 -24.33
CA HIS A 2 57.64 -30.99 -23.13
C HIS A 2 58.00 -30.04 -21.96
N ILE A 3 57.24 -28.95 -22.00
CA ILE A 3 56.89 -27.90 -21.03
C ILE A 3 56.22 -28.46 -19.76
N LYS A 4 56.45 -27.85 -18.58
CA LYS A 4 55.39 -27.58 -17.58
C LYS A 4 55.67 -26.28 -16.80
N LEU A 5 55.01 -25.18 -17.20
CA LEU A 5 54.81 -23.99 -16.38
C LEU A 5 53.66 -24.26 -15.39
N TYR A 6 53.90 -24.10 -14.09
CA TYR A 6 52.84 -24.01 -13.09
C TYR A 6 52.38 -22.55 -12.97
N HIS A 7 51.22 -22.23 -13.54
CA HIS A 7 50.50 -21.00 -13.21
C HIS A 7 49.58 -21.29 -12.03
N SER A 8 49.91 -20.71 -10.88
CA SER A 8 49.02 -20.64 -9.71
C SER A 8 47.94 -19.60 -10.00
N LEU A 9 46.72 -20.06 -10.33
CA LEU A 9 45.54 -19.20 -10.43
C LEU A 9 44.99 -18.97 -9.02
N ILE A 10 45.33 -17.81 -8.44
CA ILE A 10 44.65 -17.30 -7.25
C ILE A 10 43.29 -16.78 -7.73
N SER A 11 42.24 -17.59 -7.54
CA SER A 11 40.86 -17.16 -7.72
C SER A 11 40.50 -16.15 -6.64
N LEU A 12 40.51 -14.87 -7.01
CA LEU A 12 40.00 -13.77 -6.19
C LEU A 12 38.47 -13.91 -6.10
N ALA A 13 37.98 -14.45 -4.99
CA ALA A 13 36.55 -14.45 -4.68
C ALA A 13 36.11 -13.00 -4.43
N ILE A 14 35.44 -12.41 -5.41
CA ILE A 14 34.77 -11.12 -5.27
C ILE A 14 33.59 -11.36 -4.32
N LEU A 15 33.76 -10.98 -3.06
CA LEU A 15 32.67 -10.90 -2.09
C LEU A 15 31.76 -9.76 -2.54
N THR A 16 30.73 -10.08 -3.32
CA THR A 16 29.64 -9.14 -3.57
C THR A 16 28.91 -8.95 -2.26
N THR A 17 29.06 -7.75 -1.69
CA THR A 17 28.24 -7.30 -0.58
C THR A 17 26.79 -7.36 -1.06
N ILE A 18 26.03 -8.32 -0.51
CA ILE A 18 24.58 -8.32 -0.63
C ILE A 18 24.13 -7.03 0.05
N GLY A 19 23.75 -6.05 -0.76
CA GLY A 19 23.19 -4.79 -0.27
C GLY A 19 22.09 -5.11 0.74
N GLY A 20 22.23 -4.55 1.94
CA GLY A 20 21.26 -4.72 3.01
C GLY A 20 19.85 -4.45 2.49
N CYS A 21 18.93 -5.35 2.82
CA CYS A 21 17.52 -5.21 2.48
C CYS A 21 17.03 -3.79 2.81
N LYS A 22 16.44 -3.13 1.81
CA LYS A 22 15.87 -1.78 1.91
C LYS A 22 14.94 -1.69 3.14
N SER A 23 15.14 -0.64 3.94
CA SER A 23 14.20 -0.24 5.00
C SER A 23 12.84 0.07 4.37
N TYR A 24 11.85 -0.77 4.66
CA TYR A 24 10.44 -0.51 4.33
C TYR A 24 9.82 0.33 5.45
N ASP A 25 8.93 1.24 5.05
CA ASP A 25 8.28 2.20 5.98
C ASP A 25 7.41 1.48 7.01
N VAL A 26 6.93 0.29 6.68
CA VAL A 26 6.16 -0.59 7.56
C VAL A 26 7.00 -1.82 7.91
N THR A 27 7.08 -2.12 9.19
CA THR A 27 7.74 -3.32 9.72
C THR A 27 6.76 -4.13 10.56
N SER A 28 7.03 -5.41 10.74
CA SER A 28 6.15 -6.31 11.48
C SER A 28 6.21 -6.11 13.00
N ARG A 29 5.08 -6.41 13.64
CA ARG A 29 4.95 -6.71 15.06
C ARG A 29 4.00 -7.91 15.22
N TYR A 30 4.23 -8.93 14.40
CA TYR A 30 3.35 -10.09 14.34
C TYR A 30 3.32 -10.82 15.68
N THR A 31 2.16 -11.38 15.99
CA THR A 31 1.98 -12.32 17.10
C THR A 31 1.89 -13.73 16.52
N SER A 32 2.13 -14.77 17.32
CA SER A 32 1.91 -16.15 16.88
C SER A 32 0.48 -16.36 16.38
N ARG A 33 -0.50 -15.71 17.01
CA ARG A 33 -1.90 -15.72 16.58
C ARG A 33 -2.06 -15.17 15.16
N TYR A 34 -1.48 -14.00 14.88
CA TYR A 34 -1.54 -13.37 13.56
C TYR A 34 -0.88 -14.24 12.48
N ILE A 35 0.26 -14.85 12.79
CA ILE A 35 0.94 -15.78 11.88
C ILE A 35 0.00 -16.96 11.57
N THR A 36 -0.48 -17.67 12.59
CA THR A 36 -1.36 -18.84 12.41
C THR A 36 -2.64 -18.50 11.65
N SER A 37 -3.24 -17.33 11.87
CA SER A 37 -4.47 -16.94 11.19
C SER A 37 -4.28 -16.56 9.72
N ASN A 38 -3.07 -16.17 9.31
CA ASN A 38 -2.81 -15.64 7.97
C ASN A 38 -1.92 -16.55 7.11
N THR A 39 -1.25 -17.56 7.66
CA THR A 39 -0.47 -18.52 6.87
C THR A 39 -1.34 -19.22 5.82
N GLY A 40 -0.88 -19.19 4.56
CA GLY A 40 -1.58 -19.76 3.41
C GLY A 40 -2.84 -18.99 3.01
N LYS A 41 -3.03 -17.77 3.51
CA LYS A 41 -4.21 -16.95 3.21
C LYS A 41 -3.89 -15.86 2.20
N LEU A 42 -4.88 -15.63 1.35
CA LEU A 42 -5.04 -14.45 0.53
C LEU A 42 -6.27 -13.71 1.07
N ALA A 43 -6.11 -12.43 1.45
CA ALA A 43 -7.24 -11.57 1.75
C ALA A 43 -7.28 -10.39 0.78
N VAL A 44 -8.46 -10.08 0.27
CA VAL A 44 -8.71 -8.88 -0.54
C VAL A 44 -9.49 -7.90 0.32
N VAL A 45 -8.94 -6.70 0.52
CA VAL A 45 -9.42 -5.75 1.51
C VAL A 45 -9.51 -4.33 0.96
N THR A 46 -10.44 -3.55 1.50
CA THR A 46 -10.51 -2.09 1.31
C THR A 46 -10.55 -1.45 2.69
N PRO A 47 -9.40 -1.33 3.39
CA PRO A 47 -9.40 -0.80 4.75
C PRO A 47 -9.92 0.64 4.77
N GLU A 48 -10.81 0.96 5.70
CA GLU A 48 -11.41 2.31 5.80
C GLU A 48 -10.34 3.40 5.97
N ALA A 49 -9.35 3.17 6.84
CA ALA A 49 -8.22 4.09 7.04
C ALA A 49 -7.43 4.34 5.76
N TYR A 50 -7.30 3.30 4.93
CA TYR A 50 -6.62 3.39 3.65
C TYR A 50 -7.42 4.24 2.65
N GLU A 51 -8.73 4.02 2.57
CA GLU A 51 -9.62 4.81 1.72
C GLU A 51 -9.72 6.28 2.17
N LEU A 52 -9.73 6.55 3.48
CA LEU A 52 -9.64 7.90 4.03
C LEU A 52 -8.35 8.60 3.58
N GLY A 53 -7.21 7.94 3.72
CA GLY A 53 -5.93 8.49 3.28
C GLY A 53 -5.86 8.77 1.79
N LEU A 54 -6.38 7.85 0.95
CA LEU A 54 -6.48 8.05 -0.49
C LEU A 54 -7.46 9.16 -0.87
N SER A 55 -8.56 9.31 -0.14
CA SER A 55 -9.53 10.38 -0.33
C SER A 55 -8.89 11.75 -0.08
N ILE A 56 -8.15 11.90 1.02
CA ILE A 56 -7.43 13.14 1.33
C ILE A 56 -6.36 13.41 0.25
N LEU A 57 -5.62 12.39 -0.19
CA LEU A 57 -4.67 12.50 -1.29
C LEU A 57 -5.34 12.98 -2.59
N ALA A 58 -6.51 12.42 -2.94
CA ALA A 58 -7.24 12.76 -4.17
C ALA A 58 -7.76 14.21 -4.21
N LEU A 59 -7.84 14.88 -3.06
CA LEU A 59 -8.19 16.31 -2.96
C LEU A 59 -6.98 17.23 -3.09
N THR A 60 -5.75 16.71 -3.03
CA THR A 60 -4.53 17.52 -3.14
C THR A 60 -4.32 18.05 -4.56
N GLU A 61 -3.68 19.22 -4.67
CA GLU A 61 -3.23 19.75 -5.97
C GLU A 61 -2.15 18.86 -6.60
N PHE A 62 -1.35 18.17 -5.78
CA PHE A 62 -0.38 17.18 -6.25
C PHE A 62 -1.09 16.09 -7.08
N ALA A 63 -2.14 15.47 -6.53
CA ALA A 63 -2.92 14.46 -7.23
C ALA A 63 -3.70 15.04 -8.42
N GLY A 64 -4.15 16.30 -8.34
CA GLY A 64 -4.83 16.98 -9.45
C GLY A 64 -3.93 17.23 -10.67
N ARG A 65 -2.62 17.38 -10.46
CA ARG A 65 -1.63 17.59 -11.55
C ARG A 65 -1.18 16.29 -12.22
N ASP A 66 -1.24 15.16 -11.51
CA ASP A 66 -0.84 13.85 -12.01
C ASP A 66 -2.04 12.90 -12.06
N THR A 67 -2.70 12.86 -13.22
CA THR A 67 -3.89 12.02 -13.47
C THR A 67 -3.58 10.52 -13.57
N SER A 68 -2.31 10.13 -13.42
CA SER A 68 -1.92 8.74 -13.29
C SER A 68 -2.08 8.21 -11.86
N LEU A 69 -2.19 9.09 -10.86
CA LEU A 69 -2.23 8.70 -9.44
C LEU A 69 -3.59 8.18 -9.01
N ILE A 70 -4.63 8.93 -9.36
CA ILE A 70 -6.01 8.67 -8.97
C ILE A 70 -6.81 8.18 -10.17
N ASN A 71 -7.67 7.20 -9.93
CA ASN A 71 -8.58 6.68 -10.94
C ASN A 71 -9.76 7.64 -11.16
N SER A 72 -9.51 8.69 -11.95
CA SER A 72 -10.49 9.76 -12.17
C SER A 72 -11.59 9.44 -13.18
N ASN A 73 -11.53 8.29 -13.86
CA ASN A 73 -12.46 7.90 -14.92
C ASN A 73 -13.47 6.85 -14.43
N THR A 74 -14.13 7.12 -13.31
CA THR A 74 -15.13 6.24 -12.70
C THR A 74 -16.32 7.04 -12.19
N ASP A 75 -17.48 6.39 -12.09
CA ASP A 75 -18.67 6.96 -11.46
C ASP A 75 -18.40 7.28 -9.99
N TYR A 76 -17.69 6.38 -9.30
CA TYR A 76 -17.22 6.61 -7.94
C TYR A 76 -16.42 7.91 -7.80
N TYR A 77 -15.47 8.18 -8.70
CA TYR A 77 -14.69 9.42 -8.62
C TYR A 77 -15.54 10.66 -8.85
N ARG A 78 -16.52 10.60 -9.76
CA ARG A 78 -17.44 11.71 -9.99
C ARG A 78 -18.28 12.01 -8.75
N GLU A 79 -18.82 10.99 -8.08
CA GLU A 79 -19.55 11.11 -6.81
C GLU A 79 -18.64 11.61 -5.68
N PHE A 80 -17.43 11.07 -5.59
CA PHE A 80 -16.39 11.51 -4.67
C PHE A 80 -16.11 13.01 -4.81
N LYS A 81 -15.92 13.52 -6.04
CA LYS A 81 -15.68 14.95 -6.27
C LYS A 81 -16.88 15.79 -5.89
N ALA A 82 -18.10 15.36 -6.25
CA ALA A 82 -19.32 16.06 -5.88
C ALA A 82 -19.47 16.17 -4.35
N TYR A 83 -19.09 15.14 -3.60
CA TYR A 83 -19.20 15.10 -2.15
C TYR A 83 -18.08 15.87 -1.45
N PHE A 84 -16.82 15.67 -1.85
CA PHE A 84 -15.65 16.13 -1.09
C PHE A 84 -14.98 17.41 -1.59
N ASP A 85 -15.33 17.95 -2.76
CA ASP A 85 -14.61 19.12 -3.31
C ASP A 85 -14.66 20.36 -2.41
N LYS A 86 -15.71 20.52 -1.62
CA LYS A 86 -15.82 21.58 -0.61
C LYS A 86 -14.78 21.50 0.51
N TYR A 87 -14.13 20.35 0.69
CA TYR A 87 -13.09 20.13 1.71
C TYR A 87 -11.66 20.24 1.18
N LYS A 88 -11.44 20.70 -0.06
CA LYS A 88 -10.09 20.91 -0.61
C LYS A 88 -9.21 21.84 0.23
N SER A 89 -9.82 22.82 0.91
CA SER A 89 -9.14 23.74 1.82
C SER A 89 -8.98 23.19 3.24
N HIS A 90 -9.47 21.98 3.52
CA HIS A 90 -9.35 21.36 4.84
C HIS A 90 -7.88 21.17 5.21
N LYS A 91 -7.55 21.38 6.50
CA LYS A 91 -6.16 21.35 7.00
C LYS A 91 -5.44 20.05 6.66
N ALA A 92 -6.12 18.91 6.72
CA ALA A 92 -5.57 17.62 6.32
C ALA A 92 -5.07 17.60 4.86
N VAL A 93 -5.87 18.13 3.93
CA VAL A 93 -5.55 18.18 2.49
C VAL A 93 -4.38 19.13 2.26
N VAL A 94 -4.45 20.34 2.84
CA VAL A 94 -3.40 21.36 2.68
C VAL A 94 -2.06 20.87 3.22
N GLN A 95 -2.05 20.27 4.41
CA GLN A 95 -0.82 19.79 5.04
C GLN A 95 -0.25 18.56 4.34
N LEU A 96 -1.10 17.64 3.87
CA LEU A 96 -0.64 16.52 3.06
C LEU A 96 -0.05 17.00 1.72
N ASN A 97 -0.74 17.92 1.02
CA ASN A 97 -0.25 18.49 -0.25
C ASN A 97 1.12 19.14 -0.09
N ALA A 98 1.33 19.89 1.00
CA ALA A 98 2.62 20.53 1.29
C ALA A 98 3.74 19.52 1.61
N GLY A 99 3.39 18.37 2.19
CA GLY A 99 4.35 17.31 2.54
C GLY A 99 4.71 16.36 1.40
N LEU A 100 3.92 16.33 0.31
CA LEU A 100 4.15 15.45 -0.83
C LEU A 100 4.87 16.21 -1.95
N THR A 101 6.18 16.01 -2.08
CA THR A 101 6.99 16.71 -3.10
C THR A 101 7.49 15.81 -4.22
N SER A 102 7.20 14.50 -4.17
CA SER A 102 7.60 13.56 -5.22
C SER A 102 6.67 12.36 -5.31
N ALA A 103 6.68 11.70 -6.47
CA ALA A 103 5.99 10.44 -6.69
C ALA A 103 6.45 9.36 -5.68
N LYS A 104 7.72 9.37 -5.27
CA LYS A 104 8.23 8.45 -4.25
C LYS A 104 7.58 8.65 -2.89
N MET A 105 7.34 9.89 -2.48
CA MET A 105 6.64 10.17 -1.22
C MET A 105 5.18 9.71 -1.26
N VAL A 106 4.51 9.80 -2.41
CA VAL A 106 3.15 9.27 -2.55
C VAL A 106 3.14 7.75 -2.43
N GLU A 107 4.12 7.06 -3.01
CA GLU A 107 4.30 5.61 -2.84
C GLU A 107 4.51 5.23 -1.35
N GLN A 108 5.36 5.98 -0.64
CA GLN A 108 5.65 5.78 0.78
C GLN A 108 4.41 6.06 1.65
N PHE A 109 3.69 7.15 1.37
CA PHE A 109 2.43 7.46 2.02
C PHE A 109 1.42 6.33 1.82
N ARG A 110 1.19 5.90 0.58
CA ARG A 110 0.28 4.80 0.28
C ARG A 110 0.67 3.51 1.00
N ASN A 111 1.96 3.14 0.99
CA ASN A 111 2.44 1.96 1.71
C ASN A 111 2.18 2.06 3.21
N GLY A 112 2.46 3.23 3.81
CA GLY A 112 2.26 3.48 5.23
C GLY A 112 0.80 3.38 5.67
N LEU A 113 -0.16 3.81 4.84
CA LEU A 113 -1.60 3.73 5.14
C LEU A 113 -2.06 2.30 5.48
N PHE A 114 -1.43 1.27 4.89
CA PHE A 114 -1.77 -0.13 5.17
C PHE A 114 -1.57 -0.52 6.64
N ALA A 115 -0.65 0.16 7.34
CA ALA A 115 -0.39 -0.10 8.75
C ALA A 115 -1.45 0.50 9.70
N PHE A 116 -2.46 1.20 9.20
CA PHE A 116 -3.46 1.89 10.02
C PHE A 116 -4.86 1.29 9.88
N LYS A 117 -5.66 1.52 10.93
CA LYS A 117 -7.09 1.22 10.99
C LYS A 117 -7.85 2.40 11.57
N LEU A 118 -9.14 2.49 11.25
CA LEU A 118 -10.06 3.38 11.94
C LEU A 118 -10.79 2.57 13.00
N ILE A 119 -10.89 3.14 14.21
CA ILE A 119 -11.71 2.61 15.31
C ILE A 119 -12.49 3.80 15.85
N ASP A 120 -13.80 3.82 15.63
CA ASP A 120 -14.69 4.90 16.06
C ASP A 120 -14.17 6.29 15.62
N GLY A 121 -13.76 6.40 14.35
CA GLY A 121 -13.18 7.61 13.76
C GLY A 121 -11.73 7.91 14.16
N ARG A 122 -11.11 7.13 15.05
CA ARG A 122 -9.70 7.28 15.45
C ARG A 122 -8.75 6.60 14.48
N PHE A 123 -7.79 7.34 13.93
CA PHE A 123 -6.79 6.85 13.00
C PHE A 123 -5.62 6.22 13.76
N ALA A 124 -5.71 4.91 14.00
CA ALA A 124 -4.81 4.18 14.89
C ALA A 124 -3.88 3.23 14.12
N LEU A 125 -2.63 3.11 14.59
CA LEU A 125 -1.71 2.10 14.11
C LEU A 125 -2.26 0.70 14.46
N ASN A 126 -2.29 -0.20 13.48
CA ASN A 126 -2.63 -1.60 13.69
C ASN A 126 -1.50 -2.29 14.46
N GLU A 127 -1.88 -3.03 15.50
CA GLU A 127 -0.99 -3.67 16.46
C GLU A 127 0.01 -4.66 15.85
N ASN A 128 -0.28 -5.17 14.65
CA ASN A 128 0.57 -6.12 13.93
C ASN A 128 1.71 -5.44 13.16
N TYR A 129 1.78 -4.10 13.16
CA TYR A 129 2.76 -3.34 12.40
C TYR A 129 3.44 -2.25 13.25
N ARG A 130 4.58 -1.77 12.75
CA ARG A 130 5.27 -0.56 13.21
C ARG A 130 5.59 0.29 11.99
N ILE A 131 5.61 1.60 12.17
CA ILE A 131 5.90 2.54 11.08
C ILE A 131 7.13 3.40 11.40
N ASP A 132 7.99 3.56 10.40
CA ASP A 132 9.06 4.55 10.40
C ASP A 132 8.49 5.93 10.06
N ASN A 133 8.33 6.77 11.09
CA ASN A 133 7.80 8.13 10.94
C ASN A 133 8.84 9.13 10.38
N SER A 134 10.08 8.71 10.12
CA SER A 134 11.11 9.61 9.59
C SER A 134 10.85 10.04 8.14
N LYS A 135 10.14 9.21 7.36
CA LYS A 135 9.83 9.48 5.95
C LYS A 135 8.49 10.17 5.76
N ILE A 136 7.45 9.63 6.41
CA ILE A 136 6.11 10.20 6.42
C ILE A 136 5.67 10.36 7.88
N GLN A 137 5.33 11.59 8.27
CA GLN A 137 4.96 11.91 9.65
C GLN A 137 3.50 11.51 9.97
N PHE A 138 3.19 10.22 9.89
CA PHE A 138 1.83 9.72 10.14
C PHE A 138 1.27 10.08 11.50
N LYS A 139 2.11 10.19 12.53
CA LYS A 139 1.68 10.71 13.85
C LYS A 139 1.05 12.10 13.76
N ARG A 140 1.60 12.98 12.91
CA ARG A 140 1.04 14.32 12.66
C ARG A 140 -0.23 14.24 11.82
N TYR A 141 -0.25 13.38 10.81
CA TYR A 141 -1.40 13.23 9.93
C TYR A 141 -2.60 12.57 10.62
N ALA A 142 -2.39 11.69 11.60
CA ALA A 142 -3.47 11.00 12.31
C ALA A 142 -4.53 11.97 12.85
N ILE A 143 -4.11 12.99 13.61
CA ILE A 143 -5.04 14.00 14.16
C ILE A 143 -5.77 14.75 13.04
N LEU A 144 -5.06 15.11 11.97
CA LEU A 144 -5.66 15.82 10.83
C LEU A 144 -6.66 14.93 10.07
N PHE A 145 -6.39 13.63 9.98
CA PHE A 145 -7.24 12.67 9.29
C PHE A 145 -8.50 12.38 10.10
N GLU A 146 -8.39 12.31 11.44
CA GLU A 146 -9.52 12.23 12.36
C GLU A 146 -10.42 13.47 12.26
N ASP A 147 -9.82 14.67 12.18
CA ASP A 147 -10.59 15.91 11.95
C ASP A 147 -11.31 15.90 10.60
N PHE A 148 -10.62 15.50 9.52
CA PHE A 148 -11.25 15.37 8.22
C PHE A 148 -12.38 14.34 8.23
N TYR A 149 -12.17 13.19 8.89
CA TYR A 149 -13.15 12.12 9.00
C TYR A 149 -14.47 12.62 9.58
N ARG A 150 -14.39 13.35 10.70
CA ARG A 150 -15.54 13.95 11.38
C ARG A 150 -16.17 15.05 10.54
N ASP A 151 -15.39 16.04 10.12
CA ASP A 151 -15.92 17.26 9.47
C ASP A 151 -16.52 16.95 8.09
N SER A 152 -16.00 15.92 7.41
CA SER A 152 -16.51 15.50 6.10
C SER A 152 -17.64 14.47 6.16
N ASN A 153 -17.98 13.95 7.35
CA ASN A 153 -18.84 12.76 7.50
C ASN A 153 -18.34 11.61 6.61
N PHE A 154 -17.05 11.30 6.71
CA PHE A 154 -16.41 10.28 5.89
C PHE A 154 -17.01 8.89 6.15
N GLU A 155 -17.38 8.59 7.40
CA GLU A 155 -18.06 7.33 7.77
C GLU A 155 -19.31 7.10 6.93
N GLY A 156 -20.15 8.12 6.79
CA GLY A 156 -21.37 8.05 5.99
C GLY A 156 -21.08 7.80 4.52
N PHE A 157 -20.07 8.48 3.96
CA PHE A 157 -19.64 8.24 2.58
C PHE A 157 -19.11 6.82 2.39
N TYR A 158 -18.18 6.36 3.25
CA TYR A 158 -17.60 5.03 3.16
C TYR A 158 -18.64 3.91 3.36
N SER A 159 -19.59 4.11 4.27
CA SER A 159 -20.70 3.18 4.50
C SER A 159 -21.64 3.08 3.31
N ALA A 160 -21.96 4.21 2.66
CA ALA A 160 -22.80 4.23 1.47
C ALA A 160 -22.19 3.49 0.27
N HIS A 161 -20.86 3.35 0.23
CA HIS A 161 -20.13 2.71 -0.88
C HIS A 161 -19.66 1.27 -0.59
N GLN A 162 -20.12 0.64 0.50
CA GLN A 162 -19.75 -0.75 0.82
C GLN A 162 -20.06 -1.73 -0.31
N SER A 163 -21.14 -1.51 -1.06
CA SER A 163 -21.48 -2.31 -2.23
C SER A 163 -20.41 -2.19 -3.33
N THR A 164 -19.97 -0.98 -3.66
CA THR A 164 -18.91 -0.72 -4.63
C THR A 164 -17.60 -1.39 -4.22
N TYR A 165 -17.20 -1.26 -2.95
CA TYR A 165 -15.99 -1.94 -2.47
C TYR A 165 -16.15 -3.47 -2.50
N GLY A 166 -17.33 -3.99 -2.16
CA GLY A 166 -17.64 -5.42 -2.23
C GLY A 166 -17.50 -5.99 -3.64
N GLN A 167 -18.05 -5.30 -4.65
CA GLN A 167 -17.92 -5.69 -6.06
C GLN A 167 -16.46 -5.74 -6.53
N ILE A 168 -15.67 -4.74 -6.13
CA ILE A 168 -14.25 -4.68 -6.47
C ILE A 168 -13.46 -5.81 -5.80
N ARG A 169 -13.76 -6.12 -4.52
CA ARG A 169 -13.15 -7.24 -3.81
C ARG A 169 -13.49 -8.56 -4.48
N GLN A 170 -14.78 -8.81 -4.74
CA GLN A 170 -15.25 -10.05 -5.38
C GLN A 170 -14.64 -10.24 -6.77
N LYS A 171 -14.59 -9.17 -7.57
CA LYS A 171 -13.93 -9.22 -8.88
C LYS A 171 -12.45 -9.58 -8.75
N THR A 172 -11.76 -8.99 -7.79
CA THR A 172 -10.33 -9.26 -7.55
C THR A 172 -10.12 -10.71 -7.10
N GLU A 173 -10.96 -11.23 -6.19
CA GLU A 173 -10.93 -12.63 -5.75
C GLU A 173 -11.15 -13.62 -6.90
N GLY A 174 -11.97 -13.26 -7.89
CA GLY A 174 -12.17 -14.06 -9.10
C GLY A 174 -10.98 -14.07 -10.08
N LEU A 175 -10.01 -13.16 -9.92
CA LEU A 175 -8.86 -13.02 -10.84
C LEU A 175 -7.58 -13.68 -10.32
N VAL A 176 -7.46 -13.93 -9.01
CA VAL A 176 -6.22 -14.42 -8.42
C VAL A 176 -6.46 -15.42 -7.30
N SER A 177 -5.51 -16.34 -7.15
CA SER A 177 -5.40 -17.25 -6.01
C SER A 177 -4.07 -17.07 -5.31
N PHE A 178 -3.95 -17.63 -4.10
CA PHE A 178 -2.70 -17.62 -3.34
C PHE A 178 -1.53 -18.19 -4.15
N ASP A 179 -1.70 -19.39 -4.73
CA ASP A 179 -0.66 -20.07 -5.51
C ASP A 179 -0.32 -19.32 -6.80
N ASN A 180 -1.33 -18.77 -7.47
CA ASN A 180 -1.14 -17.93 -8.65
C ASN A 180 -0.26 -16.73 -8.32
N LEU A 181 -0.55 -15.98 -7.24
CA LEU A 181 0.27 -14.83 -6.83
C LEU A 181 1.67 -15.25 -6.42
N LYS A 182 1.81 -16.35 -5.66
CA LYS A 182 3.12 -16.85 -5.23
C LYS A 182 4.01 -17.14 -6.44
N SER A 183 3.46 -17.80 -7.46
CA SER A 183 4.15 -18.11 -8.70
C SER A 183 4.43 -16.86 -9.55
N THR A 184 3.41 -16.06 -9.86
CA THR A 184 3.53 -14.88 -10.73
C THR A 184 4.45 -13.81 -10.16
N LEU A 185 4.46 -13.62 -8.84
CA LEU A 185 5.34 -12.65 -8.18
C LEU A 185 6.75 -13.22 -7.92
N ASN A 186 6.95 -14.53 -8.05
CA ASN A 186 8.17 -15.23 -7.64
C ASN A 186 8.58 -14.84 -6.21
N LYS A 187 7.61 -14.82 -5.28
CA LYS A 187 7.79 -14.41 -3.89
C LYS A 187 7.64 -15.60 -2.98
N ASP A 188 8.55 -15.76 -2.02
CA ASP A 188 8.34 -16.70 -0.92
C ASP A 188 7.50 -16.04 0.19
N ALA A 189 6.23 -15.75 -0.12
CA ALA A 189 5.28 -15.21 0.84
C ALA A 189 4.54 -16.35 1.56
N ASN A 190 4.24 -16.12 2.84
CA ASN A 190 3.38 -16.97 3.66
C ASN A 190 1.93 -16.48 3.66
N SER A 191 1.68 -15.19 3.40
CA SER A 191 0.36 -14.60 3.23
C SER A 191 0.36 -13.50 2.15
N PHE A 192 -0.80 -13.26 1.57
CA PHE A 192 -1.03 -12.12 0.67
C PHE A 192 -2.19 -11.25 1.16
N HIS A 193 -1.98 -9.94 1.10
CA HIS A 193 -3.04 -8.94 1.25
C HIS A 193 -3.13 -8.11 -0.02
N ILE A 194 -4.27 -8.14 -0.69
CA ILE A 194 -4.54 -7.26 -1.83
C ILE A 194 -5.39 -6.11 -1.35
N VAL A 195 -4.81 -4.91 -1.32
CA VAL A 195 -5.52 -3.70 -0.94
C VAL A 195 -6.12 -3.10 -2.20
N VAL A 196 -7.45 -2.98 -2.26
CA VAL A 196 -8.17 -2.45 -3.42
C VAL A 196 -8.98 -1.21 -3.05
N SER A 197 -8.99 -0.23 -3.94
CA SER A 197 -9.77 1.01 -3.80
C SER A 197 -10.23 1.47 -5.18
N PRO A 198 -11.46 2.03 -5.32
CA PRO A 198 -11.91 2.64 -6.58
C PRO A 198 -11.04 3.82 -7.00
N LEU A 199 -10.39 4.52 -6.05
CA LEU A 199 -9.51 5.66 -6.32
C LEU A 199 -8.11 5.26 -6.79
N MET A 200 -7.71 3.99 -6.63
CA MET A 200 -6.35 3.57 -6.92
C MET A 200 -6.12 3.35 -8.42
N LYS A 201 -5.11 4.04 -8.96
CA LYS A 201 -4.61 3.86 -10.34
C LYS A 201 -3.08 3.87 -10.38
N GLY A 202 -2.48 4.84 -9.70
CA GLY A 202 -1.04 5.02 -9.67
C GLY A 202 -0.34 4.11 -8.67
N PHE A 203 0.99 4.07 -8.81
CA PHE A 203 1.91 3.38 -7.91
C PHE A 203 1.75 1.88 -7.80
N ALA A 204 0.89 1.23 -8.59
CA ALA A 204 0.58 -0.17 -8.42
C ALA A 204 1.84 -1.03 -8.22
N GLY A 205 1.86 -1.82 -7.16
CA GLY A 205 3.12 -2.27 -6.56
C GLY A 205 2.96 -3.38 -5.55
N THR A 206 4.08 -3.87 -5.02
CA THR A 206 4.10 -4.77 -3.87
C THR A 206 4.96 -4.22 -2.73
N MET A 207 4.67 -4.64 -1.51
CA MET A 207 5.45 -4.36 -0.31
C MET A 207 5.60 -5.65 0.49
N ASP A 208 6.84 -6.02 0.81
CA ASP A 208 7.11 -7.17 1.67
C ASP A 208 7.26 -6.71 3.12
N ILE A 209 6.53 -7.33 4.04
CA ILE A 209 6.66 -7.09 5.48
C ILE A 209 7.10 -8.40 6.14
N LYS A 210 8.38 -8.44 6.51
CA LYS A 210 9.02 -9.62 7.12
C LYS A 210 9.06 -9.50 8.64
N GLY A 211 8.85 -10.61 9.33
CA GLY A 211 8.89 -10.69 10.79
C GLY A 211 8.91 -12.11 11.30
N MET A 212 9.84 -12.42 12.21
CA MET A 212 10.05 -13.81 12.65
C MET A 212 10.23 -14.74 11.43
N ASN A 213 9.54 -15.87 11.39
CA ASN A 213 9.54 -16.83 10.27
C ASN A 213 8.33 -16.61 9.34
N PHE A 214 7.83 -15.37 9.24
CA PHE A 214 6.66 -15.04 8.44
C PHE A 214 6.92 -13.86 7.49
N ASN A 215 6.58 -14.06 6.22
CA ASN A 215 6.68 -13.08 5.15
C ASN A 215 5.28 -12.76 4.60
N GLU A 216 4.81 -11.55 4.85
CA GLU A 216 3.57 -11.03 4.30
C GLU A 216 3.87 -10.19 3.06
N CYS A 217 3.18 -10.47 1.95
CA CYS A 217 3.26 -9.63 0.75
C CYS A 217 1.96 -8.85 0.58
N VAL A 218 2.07 -7.52 0.61
CA VAL A 218 0.96 -6.61 0.33
C VAL A 218 1.02 -6.21 -1.13
N VAL A 219 -0.08 -6.39 -1.85
CA VAL A 219 -0.25 -6.05 -3.25
C VAL A 219 -1.20 -4.86 -3.35
N PHE A 220 -0.76 -3.82 -4.07
CA PHE A 220 -1.52 -2.63 -4.39
C PHE A 220 -1.77 -2.62 -5.91
N PRO A 221 -2.80 -3.31 -6.43
CA PRO A 221 -3.05 -3.35 -7.86
C PRO A 221 -3.84 -2.12 -8.32
N TYR A 222 -3.79 -1.82 -9.61
CA TYR A 222 -4.93 -1.18 -10.27
C TYR A 222 -5.71 -2.22 -11.08
N LEU A 223 -7.02 -2.07 -11.12
CA LEU A 223 -7.94 -3.01 -11.77
C LEU A 223 -8.27 -2.55 -13.19
N THR A 224 -8.17 -3.48 -14.14
CA THR A 224 -8.76 -3.31 -15.48
C THR A 224 -10.07 -4.11 -15.57
N SER A 225 -10.70 -4.15 -16.74
CA SER A 225 -11.85 -5.03 -16.98
C SER A 225 -11.51 -6.51 -16.78
N SER A 226 -10.29 -6.94 -17.09
CA SER A 226 -9.90 -8.36 -17.17
C SER A 226 -8.65 -8.75 -16.39
N SER A 227 -7.97 -7.81 -15.72
CA SER A 227 -6.69 -8.10 -15.05
C SER A 227 -6.41 -7.22 -13.83
N LEU A 228 -5.50 -7.71 -12.98
CA LEU A 228 -4.81 -6.92 -11.97
C LEU A 228 -3.47 -6.46 -12.54
N VAL A 229 -3.18 -5.17 -12.43
CA VAL A 229 -1.89 -4.62 -12.84
C VAL A 229 -1.15 -4.10 -11.63
N TYR A 230 0.08 -4.56 -11.45
CA TYR A 230 0.98 -4.16 -10.37
C TYR A 230 2.44 -4.29 -10.83
N LYS A 231 3.34 -3.47 -10.27
CA LYS A 231 4.78 -3.57 -10.51
C LYS A 231 5.42 -4.38 -9.38
N GLN A 232 6.35 -5.28 -9.70
CA GLN A 232 7.13 -5.95 -8.67
C GLN A 232 8.14 -4.96 -8.05
N ALA A 233 8.27 -4.97 -6.72
CA ALA A 233 9.34 -4.26 -6.05
C ALA A 233 10.71 -4.84 -6.48
N LYS A 234 11.57 -3.99 -7.07
CA LYS A 234 12.96 -4.31 -7.41
C LYS A 234 13.86 -4.38 -6.17
#